data_AF-A0A1V9ZEZ1-F1
#
_entry.id   AF-A0A1V9ZEZ1-F1
#
_cell.length_a   1.000
_cell.length_b   1.000
_cell.length_c   1.000
_cell.angle_alpha   90.00
_cell.angle_beta   90.00
_cell.angle_gamma   90.00
#
_symmetry.space_group_name_H-M   'P 1'
#
loop_
_entity.id
_entity.type
_entity.pdbx_description
1 polymer ?
#
loop_
_entity_poly.entity_id
_entity_poly.type
_entity_poly.pdbx_seq_one_letter_code
_entity_poly.pdbx_strand_id
1 'polypeptide(L)'
;MCIILDECLMLLVLALQALTVLPSIAVSREMGIAMLALYLATVFVSVGFAFLYTLRDCCPCVNRLQRHGALIFYLLHIGLIAFSIATISTFLKPYFDKAEFRTYCLANGLDDNLSGTSCGKLEGYMVIALMALTLEIGLSVYMLTIGRRISKKQAIEYNRLQREKSMEDAELPSTTRKSAIKKTASNAV
;
A
#
# COMPACT_ATOMS: atom_id res chain seq x y z
N MET A 1 -15.70 2.58 -25.91
CA MET A 1 -14.34 2.89 -25.41
C MET A 1 -14.33 2.54 -23.92
N CYS A 2 -13.72 1.42 -23.53
CA CYS A 2 -13.68 1.01 -22.12
C CYS A 2 -12.66 1.87 -21.39
N ILE A 3 -13.13 2.83 -20.59
CA ILE A 3 -12.29 3.56 -19.65
C ILE A 3 -11.90 2.56 -18.56
N ILE A 4 -10.68 2.03 -18.60
CA ILE A 4 -10.15 1.22 -17.50
C ILE A 4 -10.14 2.13 -16.27
N LEU A 5 -10.96 1.79 -15.26
CA LEU A 5 -11.01 2.49 -13.99
C LEU A 5 -9.63 2.39 -13.30
N ASP A 6 -9.18 3.46 -12.64
CA ASP A 6 -7.86 3.52 -11.98
C ASP A 6 -7.68 2.38 -10.96
N GLU A 7 -8.78 1.91 -10.38
CA GLU A 7 -8.92 0.80 -9.44
C GLU A 7 -8.56 -0.54 -10.10
N CYS A 8 -9.05 -0.81 -11.32
CA CYS A 8 -8.70 -2.02 -12.07
C CYS A 8 -7.25 -1.98 -12.54
N LEU A 9 -6.77 -0.80 -12.95
CA LEU A 9 -5.37 -0.60 -13.29
C LEU A 9 -4.45 -0.85 -12.08
N MET A 10 -4.86 -0.41 -10.89
CA MET A 10 -4.14 -0.68 -9.65
C MET A 10 -4.02 -2.18 -9.37
N LEU A 11 -5.12 -2.94 -9.53
CA LEU A 11 -5.08 -4.41 -9.36
C LEU A 11 -4.12 -5.08 -10.34
N LEU A 12 -4.10 -4.64 -11.60
CA LEU A 12 -3.18 -5.17 -12.60
C LEU A 12 -1.72 -4.87 -12.24
N VAL A 13 -1.43 -3.65 -11.78
CA VAL A 13 -0.07 -3.28 -11.35
C VAL A 13 0.34 -4.08 -10.12
N LEU A 14 -0.53 -4.25 -9.13
CA LEU A 14 -0.26 -5.09 -7.95
C LEU A 14 0.09 -6.54 -8.33
N ALA A 15 -0.61 -7.12 -9.32
CA ALA A 15 -0.30 -8.45 -9.82
C ALA A 15 1.08 -8.53 -10.50
N LEU A 16 1.47 -7.50 -11.24
CA LEU A 16 2.82 -7.39 -11.81
C LEU A 16 3.89 -7.22 -10.71
N GLN A 17 3.59 -6.45 -9.66
CA GLN A 17 4.46 -6.30 -8.50
C GLN A 17 4.67 -7.64 -7.78
N ALA A 18 3.63 -8.48 -7.70
CA ALA A 18 3.72 -9.82 -7.11
C ALA A 18 4.83 -10.66 -7.77
N LEU A 19 4.91 -10.60 -9.11
CA LEU A 19 5.88 -11.37 -9.89
C LEU A 19 7.29 -10.78 -9.77
N THR A 20 7.39 -9.45 -9.76
CA THR A 20 8.68 -8.75 -9.78
C THR A 20 9.34 -8.66 -8.41
N VAL A 21 8.59 -8.81 -7.31
CA VAL A 21 9.12 -8.95 -5.94
C VAL A 21 9.72 -10.34 -5.68
N LEU A 22 9.31 -11.40 -6.39
CA LEU A 22 9.75 -12.78 -6.10
C LEU A 22 11.26 -12.97 -5.94
N PRO A 23 12.14 -12.36 -6.76
CA PRO A 23 13.58 -12.55 -6.60
C PRO A 23 14.14 -12.10 -5.24
N SER A 24 13.42 -11.25 -4.49
CA SER A 24 13.82 -10.86 -3.13
C SER A 24 13.85 -12.04 -2.15
N ILE A 25 13.04 -13.09 -2.38
CA ILE A 25 13.01 -14.29 -1.53
C ILE A 25 14.26 -15.17 -1.69
N ALA A 26 15.02 -14.96 -2.77
CA ALA A 26 16.23 -15.69 -3.08
C ALA A 26 17.48 -15.06 -2.44
N VAL A 27 17.39 -13.85 -1.86
CA VAL A 27 18.57 -13.14 -1.34
C VAL A 27 18.99 -13.68 0.01
N SER A 28 18.14 -13.52 1.03
CA SER A 28 18.33 -14.07 2.36
C SER A 28 16.97 -14.34 2.97
N ARG A 29 16.91 -15.25 3.94
CA ARG A 29 15.67 -15.58 4.61
C ARG A 29 14.98 -14.37 5.23
N GLU A 30 15.73 -13.54 5.95
CA GLU A 30 15.19 -12.37 6.65
C GLU A 30 14.68 -11.31 5.67
N MET A 31 15.46 -10.98 4.63
CA MET A 31 15.07 -10.01 3.62
C MET A 31 13.86 -10.49 2.83
N GLY A 32 13.81 -11.78 2.49
CA GLY A 32 12.68 -12.40 1.81
C GLY A 32 11.39 -12.33 2.63
N ILE A 33 11.43 -12.65 3.93
CA ILE A 33 10.27 -12.54 4.83
C ILE A 33 9.81 -11.08 4.95
N ALA A 34 10.75 -10.16 5.16
CA ALA A 34 10.44 -8.74 5.31
C ALA A 34 9.78 -8.17 4.04
N MET A 35 10.32 -8.51 2.86
CA MET A 35 9.74 -8.08 1.58
C MET A 35 8.37 -8.68 1.32
N LEU A 36 8.17 -9.96 1.62
CA LEU A 36 6.87 -10.60 1.45
C LEU A 36 5.83 -9.96 2.39
N ALA A 37 6.17 -9.75 3.65
CA ALA A 37 5.28 -9.13 4.63
C ALA A 37 4.92 -7.70 4.23
N LEU A 38 5.91 -6.91 3.79
CA LEU A 38 5.70 -5.55 3.30
C LEU A 38 4.82 -5.53 2.04
N TYR A 39 5.08 -6.41 1.09
CA TYR A 39 4.27 -6.54 -0.12
C TYR A 39 2.82 -6.92 0.20
N LEU A 40 2.60 -7.93 1.05
CA LEU A 40 1.25 -8.34 1.46
C LEU A 40 0.50 -7.19 2.15
N ALA A 41 1.14 -6.50 3.09
CA ALA A 41 0.56 -5.31 3.73
C ALA A 41 0.22 -4.23 2.69
N THR A 42 1.10 -4.02 1.72
CA THR A 42 0.89 -3.07 0.62
C THR A 42 -0.30 -3.46 -0.25
N VAL A 43 -0.46 -4.73 -0.58
CA VAL A 43 -1.61 -5.24 -1.34
C VAL A 43 -2.91 -5.00 -0.58
N PHE A 44 -2.98 -5.42 0.69
CA PHE A 44 -4.18 -5.24 1.51
C PHE A 44 -4.59 -3.77 1.62
N VAL A 45 -3.63 -2.88 1.90
CA VAL A 45 -3.91 -1.44 1.99
C VAL A 45 -4.25 -0.86 0.63
N SER A 46 -3.59 -1.26 -0.45
CA SER A 46 -3.85 -0.74 -1.80
C SER A 46 -5.23 -1.14 -2.31
N VAL A 47 -5.63 -2.40 -2.12
CA VAL A 47 -6.97 -2.89 -2.46
C VAL A 47 -8.02 -2.20 -1.60
N GLY A 48 -7.82 -2.16 -0.27
CA GLY A 48 -8.72 -1.44 0.63
C GLY A 48 -8.86 0.03 0.23
N PHE A 49 -7.74 0.67 -0.12
CA PHE A 49 -7.71 2.06 -0.57
C PHE A 49 -8.44 2.25 -1.90
N ALA A 50 -8.26 1.37 -2.89
CA ALA A 50 -8.94 1.47 -4.19
C ALA A 50 -10.46 1.33 -4.07
N PHE A 51 -10.93 0.40 -3.23
CA PHE A 51 -12.35 0.06 -3.09
C PHE A 51 -13.00 0.67 -1.84
N LEU A 52 -12.39 1.70 -1.27
CA LEU A 52 -12.87 2.43 -0.09
C LEU A 52 -14.34 2.87 -0.21
N TYR A 53 -14.76 3.30 -1.41
CA TYR A 53 -16.13 3.73 -1.68
C TYR A 53 -17.15 2.59 -1.50
N THR A 54 -16.83 1.39 -1.98
CA THR A 54 -17.67 0.20 -1.87
C THR A 54 -17.69 -0.36 -0.44
N LEU A 55 -16.59 -0.19 0.30
CA LEU A 55 -16.45 -0.72 1.67
C LEU A 55 -17.05 0.20 2.74
N ARG A 56 -17.33 1.46 2.41
CA ARG A 56 -17.85 2.47 3.35
C ARG A 56 -19.19 2.06 3.96
N ASP A 57 -20.08 1.46 3.18
CA ASP A 57 -21.42 1.06 3.64
C ASP A 57 -21.36 -0.16 4.58
N CYS A 58 -20.27 -0.93 4.50
CA CYS A 58 -20.11 -2.15 5.29
C CYS A 58 -19.53 -1.90 6.69
N CYS A 59 -18.75 -0.84 6.93
CA CYS A 59 -18.11 -0.64 8.24
C CYS A 59 -17.71 0.82 8.56
N PRO A 60 -18.09 1.39 9.72
CA PRO A 60 -17.74 2.76 10.11
C PRO A 60 -16.23 3.00 10.35
N CYS A 61 -15.44 1.93 10.58
CA CYS A 61 -13.98 2.00 10.71
C CYS A 61 -13.30 2.52 9.43
N VAL A 62 -13.96 2.33 8.28
CA VAL A 62 -13.47 2.70 6.94
C VAL A 62 -13.36 4.23 6.79
N ASN A 63 -14.11 5.02 7.55
CA ASN A 63 -14.00 6.49 7.56
C ASN A 63 -12.65 7.00 8.09
N ARG A 64 -12.03 6.30 9.06
CA ARG A 64 -10.67 6.66 9.52
C ARG A 64 -9.63 6.28 8.47
N LEU A 65 -9.83 5.14 7.80
CA LEU A 65 -8.97 4.71 6.70
C LEU A 65 -9.09 5.64 5.49
N GLN A 66 -10.23 6.28 5.25
CA GLN A 66 -10.38 7.29 4.20
C GLN A 66 -9.50 8.53 4.45
N ARG A 67 -9.27 8.90 5.72
CA ARG A 67 -8.49 10.09 6.09
C ARG A 67 -6.98 9.86 6.06
N HIS A 68 -6.51 8.66 6.42
CA HIS A 68 -5.08 8.32 6.51
C HIS A 68 -4.62 7.31 5.44
N GLY A 69 -5.53 6.70 4.71
CA GLY A 69 -5.26 5.60 3.77
C GLY A 69 -4.34 6.02 2.63
N ALA A 70 -4.47 7.24 2.13
CA ALA A 70 -3.55 7.78 1.14
C ALA A 70 -2.11 7.87 1.69
N LEU A 71 -1.93 8.37 2.91
CA LEU A 71 -0.61 8.47 3.55
C LEU A 71 0.00 7.08 3.78
N ILE A 72 -0.77 6.13 4.30
CA ILE A 72 -0.31 4.75 4.53
C ILE A 72 0.06 4.09 3.19
N PHE A 73 -0.76 4.28 2.15
CA PHE A 73 -0.48 3.82 0.79
C PHE A 73 0.85 4.37 0.28
N TYR A 74 1.09 5.68 0.40
CA TYR A 74 2.36 6.29 -0.02
C TYR A 74 3.56 5.73 0.75
N LEU A 75 3.45 5.61 2.07
CA LEU A 75 4.54 5.08 2.90
C LEU A 75 4.88 3.63 2.54
N LEU A 76 3.88 2.80 2.27
CA LEU A 76 4.08 1.40 1.91
C LEU A 76 4.80 1.25 0.56
N HIS A 77 4.37 1.99 -0.46
CA HIS A 77 5.03 1.96 -1.77
C HIS A 77 6.43 2.60 -1.75
N ILE A 78 6.66 3.65 -0.96
CA ILE A 78 8.01 4.18 -0.71
C ILE A 78 8.88 3.13 0.00
N GLY A 79 8.30 2.40 0.95
CA GLY A 79 8.95 1.27 1.62
C GLY A 79 9.36 0.18 0.65
N LEU A 80 8.47 -0.23 -0.27
CA LEU A 80 8.78 -1.21 -1.32
C LEU A 80 9.93 -0.76 -2.21
N ILE A 81 9.95 0.51 -2.60
CA ILE A 81 11.08 1.10 -3.35
C ILE A 81 12.39 0.97 -2.56
N ALA A 82 12.38 1.41 -1.29
CA ALA A 82 13.57 1.40 -0.45
C ALA A 82 14.12 -0.02 -0.24
N PHE A 83 13.26 -0.99 0.07
CA PHE A 83 13.67 -2.38 0.23
C PHE A 83 14.12 -3.01 -1.09
N SER A 84 13.50 -2.67 -2.22
CA SER A 84 13.94 -3.18 -3.53
C SER A 84 15.35 -2.67 -3.87
N ILE A 85 15.64 -1.39 -3.59
CA ILE A 85 16.99 -0.81 -3.73
C ILE A 85 17.99 -1.50 -2.79
N ALA A 86 17.62 -1.74 -1.54
CA ALA A 86 18.47 -2.46 -0.59
C ALA A 86 18.77 -3.90 -1.04
N THR A 87 17.77 -4.58 -1.62
CA THR A 87 17.90 -5.92 -2.18
C THR A 87 18.85 -5.95 -3.38
N ILE A 88 18.66 -5.01 -4.32
CA ILE A 88 19.56 -4.82 -5.47
C ILE A 88 21.00 -4.55 -4.99
N SER A 89 21.15 -3.67 -4.01
CA SER A 89 22.46 -3.32 -3.46
C SER A 89 23.16 -4.53 -2.84
N THR A 90 22.42 -5.42 -2.19
CA THR A 90 22.94 -6.66 -1.60
C THR A 90 23.45 -7.62 -2.68
N PHE A 91 22.74 -7.75 -3.80
CA PHE A 91 23.21 -8.54 -4.95
C PHE A 91 24.44 -7.95 -5.63
N LEU A 92 24.50 -6.62 -5.73
CA LEU A 92 25.59 -5.93 -6.43
C LEU A 92 26.86 -5.73 -5.58
N LYS A 93 26.75 -5.82 -4.25
CA LYS A 93 27.85 -5.61 -3.30
C LYS A 93 29.15 -6.34 -3.66
N PRO A 94 29.17 -7.66 -3.94
CA PRO A 94 30.40 -8.35 -4.32
C PRO A 94 31.09 -7.75 -5.56
N TYR A 95 30.32 -7.23 -6.52
CA TYR A 95 30.88 -6.63 -7.74
C TYR A 95 31.51 -5.26 -7.47
N PHE A 96 30.93 -4.46 -6.57
CA PHE A 96 31.52 -3.19 -6.15
C PHE A 96 32.80 -3.39 -5.35
N ASP A 97 32.85 -4.46 -4.55
CA ASP A 97 34.00 -4.81 -3.71
C ASP A 97 35.07 -5.64 -4.48
N LYS A 98 34.85 -5.91 -5.78
CA LYS A 98 35.69 -6.79 -6.62
C LYS A 98 35.92 -8.18 -6.00
N ALA A 99 34.95 -8.66 -5.24
CA ALA A 99 34.95 -9.96 -4.60
C ALA A 99 34.20 -10.99 -5.47
N GLU A 100 34.58 -12.26 -5.34
CA GLU A 100 33.84 -13.35 -5.98
C GLU A 100 32.46 -13.50 -5.34
N PHE A 101 31.39 -13.51 -6.15
CA PHE A 101 30.00 -13.61 -5.67
C PHE A 101 29.79 -14.83 -4.79
N ARG A 102 30.36 -15.98 -5.18
CA ARG A 102 30.23 -17.24 -4.45
C ARG A 102 30.79 -17.16 -3.03
N THR A 103 31.94 -16.51 -2.87
CA THR A 103 32.58 -16.31 -1.56
C THR A 103 31.75 -15.36 -0.69
N TYR A 104 31.25 -14.27 -1.27
CA TYR A 104 30.34 -13.34 -0.58
C TYR A 104 29.03 -14.03 -0.14
N CYS A 105 28.45 -14.85 -1.02
CA CYS A 105 27.22 -15.58 -0.77
C CYS A 105 27.34 -16.52 0.44
N LEU A 106 28.40 -17.34 0.49
CA LEU A 106 28.67 -18.24 1.61
C LEU A 106 28.98 -17.48 2.91
N ALA A 107 29.76 -16.41 2.83
CA ALA A 107 30.14 -15.61 3.99
C ALA A 107 28.95 -14.88 4.64
N ASN A 108 27.91 -14.56 3.87
CA ASN A 108 26.71 -13.86 4.34
C ASN A 108 25.48 -14.80 4.45
N GLY A 109 25.66 -16.11 4.28
CA GLY A 109 24.58 -17.10 4.38
C GLY A 109 23.43 -16.87 3.41
N LEU A 110 23.71 -16.36 2.20
CA LEU A 110 22.67 -16.12 1.19
C LEU A 110 22.11 -17.41 0.59
N ASP A 111 22.80 -18.55 0.76
CA ASP A 111 22.32 -19.88 0.39
C ASP A 111 21.26 -20.44 1.34
N ASP A 112 21.16 -19.92 2.57
CA ASP A 112 20.01 -20.14 3.48
C ASP A 112 18.87 -19.16 3.17
N ASN A 113 18.37 -19.20 1.94
CA ASN A 113 17.25 -18.38 1.48
C ASN A 113 15.93 -19.17 1.41
N LEU A 114 14.80 -18.44 1.35
CA LEU A 114 13.47 -19.05 1.30
C LEU A 114 13.20 -19.89 0.06
N SER A 115 13.95 -19.66 -1.03
CA SER A 115 13.81 -20.41 -2.29
C SER A 115 14.65 -21.69 -2.34
N GLY A 116 15.52 -21.95 -1.35
CA GLY A 116 16.47 -23.06 -1.38
C GLY A 116 17.49 -22.98 -2.53
N THR A 117 17.73 -21.77 -3.05
CA THR A 117 18.62 -21.56 -4.21
C THR A 117 20.07 -21.52 -3.75
N SER A 118 20.93 -22.35 -4.33
CA SER A 118 22.36 -22.35 -4.02
C SER A 118 23.09 -21.14 -4.60
N CYS A 119 24.24 -20.78 -4.03
CA CYS A 119 25.05 -19.63 -4.48
C CYS A 119 25.34 -19.59 -5.99
N GLY A 120 25.64 -20.75 -6.61
CA GLY A 120 25.91 -20.79 -8.05
C GLY A 120 24.66 -20.52 -8.90
N LYS A 121 23.48 -20.94 -8.44
CA LYS A 121 22.21 -20.62 -9.10
C LYS A 121 21.81 -19.16 -8.87
N LEU A 122 22.07 -18.62 -7.68
CA LEU A 122 21.84 -17.21 -7.37
C LEU A 122 22.64 -16.28 -8.29
N GLU A 123 23.91 -16.62 -8.51
CA GLU A 123 24.77 -15.89 -9.46
C GLU A 123 24.18 -15.92 -10.89
N GLY A 124 23.74 -17.10 -11.35
CA GLY A 124 23.12 -17.26 -12.66
C GLY A 124 21.78 -16.53 -12.83
N TYR A 125 21.00 -16.38 -11.76
CA TYR A 125 19.72 -15.66 -11.78
C TYR A 125 19.83 -14.17 -11.47
N MET A 126 21.02 -13.68 -11.13
CA MET A 126 21.21 -12.29 -10.69
C MET A 126 20.70 -11.28 -11.73
N VAL A 127 20.97 -11.48 -13.03
CA VAL A 127 20.51 -10.54 -14.08
C VAL A 127 18.98 -10.45 -14.11
N ILE A 128 18.30 -11.59 -14.04
CA ILE A 128 16.83 -11.64 -14.02
C ILE A 128 16.31 -10.98 -12.73
N ALA A 129 16.94 -11.24 -11.60
CA ALA A 129 16.58 -10.63 -10.32
C ALA A 129 16.72 -9.10 -10.35
N LEU A 130 17.83 -8.58 -10.90
CA LEU A 130 18.07 -7.15 -11.04
C LEU A 130 17.05 -6.49 -11.98
N MET A 131 16.75 -7.10 -13.13
CA MET A 131 15.74 -6.58 -14.05
C MET A 131 14.35 -6.54 -13.41
N ALA A 132 13.95 -7.61 -12.74
CA ALA A 132 12.66 -7.71 -12.07
C ALA A 132 12.53 -6.70 -10.92
N LEU A 133 13.53 -6.59 -10.04
CA LEU A 133 13.51 -5.63 -8.93
C LEU A 133 13.57 -4.17 -9.41
N THR A 134 14.24 -3.90 -10.53
CA THR A 134 14.23 -2.56 -11.15
C THR A 134 12.85 -2.24 -11.72
N LEU A 135 12.20 -3.22 -12.35
CA LEU A 135 10.83 -3.07 -12.81
C LEU A 135 9.87 -2.86 -11.64
N GLU A 136 10.05 -3.55 -10.51
CA GLU A 136 9.28 -3.35 -9.27
C GLU A 136 9.36 -1.89 -8.78
N ILE A 137 10.55 -1.28 -8.79
CA ILE A 137 10.71 0.13 -8.44
C ILE A 137 9.88 1.02 -9.38
N GLY A 138 9.93 0.75 -10.69
CA GLY A 138 9.13 1.46 -11.68
C GLY A 138 7.62 1.31 -11.47
N LEU A 139 7.16 0.09 -11.17
CA LEU A 139 5.76 -0.21 -10.86
C LEU A 139 5.32 0.48 -9.57
N SER A 140 6.14 0.48 -8.52
CA SER A 140 5.89 1.19 -7.27
C SER A 140 5.77 2.70 -7.50
N VAL A 141 6.66 3.31 -8.29
CA VAL A 141 6.54 4.74 -8.68
C VAL A 141 5.25 4.99 -9.44
N TYR A 142 4.88 4.10 -10.37
CA TYR A 142 3.62 4.21 -11.11
C TYR A 142 2.40 4.11 -10.17
N MET A 143 2.44 3.23 -9.17
CA MET A 143 1.42 3.12 -8.13
C MET A 143 1.23 4.43 -7.36
N LEU A 144 2.31 5.18 -7.08
CA LEU A 144 2.19 6.52 -6.45
C LEU A 144 1.38 7.49 -7.31
N THR A 145 1.54 7.42 -8.64
CA THR A 145 0.79 8.27 -9.57
C THR A 145 -0.69 7.90 -9.63
N ILE A 146 -1.01 6.60 -9.68
CA ILE A 146 -2.39 6.10 -9.63
C ILE A 146 -3.03 6.46 -8.30
N GLY A 147 -2.33 6.22 -7.19
CA GLY A 147 -2.79 6.56 -5.84
C GLY A 147 -3.12 8.04 -5.69
N ARG A 148 -2.38 8.93 -6.37
CA ARG A 148 -2.70 10.36 -6.41
C ARG A 148 -4.02 10.64 -7.12
N ARG A 149 -4.31 9.96 -8.22
CA ARG A 149 -5.57 10.11 -8.96
C ARG A 149 -6.75 9.60 -8.14
N ILE A 150 -6.62 8.44 -7.52
CA ILE A 150 -7.66 7.86 -6.64
C ILE A 150 -7.88 8.73 -5.40
N SER A 151 -6.82 9.20 -4.75
CA SER A 151 -6.92 10.10 -3.58
C SER A 151 -7.69 11.38 -3.89
N LYS A 152 -7.43 12.00 -5.06
CA LYS A 152 -8.19 13.18 -5.51
C LYS A 152 -9.67 12.87 -5.71
N LYS A 153 -10.00 11.75 -6.37
CA LYS A 153 -11.39 11.31 -6.56
C LYS A 153 -12.10 11.11 -5.22
N GLN A 154 -11.45 10.43 -4.28
CA GLN A 154 -11.98 10.17 -2.95
C GLN A 154 -12.18 11.45 -2.11
N ALA A 155 -11.27 12.42 -2.23
CA ALA A 155 -11.41 13.70 -1.53
C ALA A 155 -12.61 14.52 -2.04
N ILE A 156 -12.85 14.51 -3.35
CA ILE A 156 -14.01 15.18 -3.96
C ILE A 156 -15.31 14.53 -3.47
N GLU A 157 -15.40 13.20 -3.53
CA GLU A 157 -16.57 12.45 -3.05
C GLU A 157 -16.80 12.62 -1.55
N TYR A 158 -15.73 12.61 -0.75
CA TYR A 158 -15.83 12.87 0.69
C TYR A 158 -16.43 14.24 0.98
N ASN A 159 -15.96 15.28 0.29
CA ASN A 159 -16.49 16.64 0.45
C ASN A 159 -17.94 16.75 -0.01
N ARG A 160 -18.34 16.05 -1.07
CA ARG A 160 -19.74 16.00 -1.52
C ARG A 160 -20.63 15.40 -0.45
N LEU A 161 -20.24 14.25 0.11
CA LEU A 161 -20.99 13.52 1.13
C LEU A 161 -21.04 14.28 2.46
N GLN A 162 -19.98 15.00 2.83
CA GLN A 162 -20.02 15.89 3.99
C GLN A 162 -21.04 17.03 3.79
N ARG A 163 -21.13 17.60 2.59
CA ARG A 163 -22.12 18.64 2.27
C ARG A 163 -23.54 18.08 2.32
N GLU A 164 -23.79 16.94 1.69
CA GLU A 164 -25.09 16.25 1.72
C GLU A 164 -25.54 15.99 3.17
N LYS A 165 -24.65 15.43 4.00
CA LYS A 165 -24.95 15.21 5.43
C LYS A 165 -25.24 16.50 6.19
N SER A 166 -24.48 17.57 5.93
CA SER A 166 -24.72 18.86 6.59
C SER A 166 -26.06 19.50 6.21
N MET A 167 -26.55 19.25 4.99
CA MET A 167 -27.87 19.71 4.56
C MET A 167 -28.98 18.87 5.21
N GLU A 168 -28.81 17.55 5.28
CA GLU A 168 -29.75 16.64 5.96
C GLU A 168 -29.86 16.94 7.46
N ASP A 169 -28.73 17.20 8.12
CA ASP A 169 -28.68 17.63 9.53
C ASP A 169 -29.34 19.03 9.75
N ALA A 170 -29.35 19.88 8.72
CA ALA A 170 -29.99 21.20 8.76
C ALA A 170 -31.50 21.15 8.45
N GLU A 171 -31.96 20.16 7.69
CA GLU A 171 -33.37 19.91 7.38
C GLU A 171 -34.11 19.16 8.49
N LEU A 172 -33.41 18.46 9.38
CA LEU A 172 -34.00 17.88 10.59
C LEU A 172 -34.61 18.99 11.47
N PRO A 173 -35.94 18.98 11.70
CA PRO A 173 -36.59 20.05 12.43
C PRO A 173 -36.05 20.12 13.85
N SER A 174 -35.70 21.34 14.27
CA SER A 174 -35.22 21.73 15.60
C SER A 174 -36.23 21.51 16.76
N THR A 175 -37.19 20.60 16.61
CA THR A 175 -38.36 20.42 17.48
C THR A 175 -38.09 19.72 18.81
N THR A 176 -36.83 19.50 19.21
CA THR A 176 -36.53 18.88 20.52
C THR A 176 -35.67 19.73 21.46
N ARG A 177 -35.44 21.02 21.17
CA ARG A 177 -34.73 21.92 22.13
C ARG A 177 -35.61 22.89 22.92
N LYS A 178 -36.93 22.95 22.66
CA LYS A 178 -37.85 23.89 23.34
C LYS A 178 -38.75 23.29 24.43
N SER A 179 -38.70 21.99 24.71
CA SER A 179 -39.61 21.36 25.70
C SER A 179 -39.03 21.21 27.12
N ALA A 180 -37.74 21.49 27.34
CA ALA A 180 -37.12 21.38 28.67
C ALA A 180 -37.15 22.67 29.51
N ILE A 181 -37.50 23.83 28.94
CA ILE A 181 -37.43 25.13 29.66
C ILE A 181 -38.80 25.61 30.16
N LYS A 182 -39.92 25.04 29.66
CA LYS A 182 -41.26 25.56 30.00
C LYS A 182 -41.95 24.90 31.20
N LYS A 183 -41.33 23.91 31.85
CA LYS A 183 -41.94 23.21 33.00
C LYS A 183 -41.59 23.75 34.39
N THR A 184 -40.74 24.77 34.50
CA THR A 184 -40.30 25.29 35.81
C THR A 184 -40.89 26.65 36.21
N ALA A 185 -41.78 27.24 35.41
CA ALA A 185 -42.32 28.59 35.66
C ALA A 185 -43.84 28.64 35.93
N SER A 186 -44.48 27.52 36.30
CA SER A 186 -45.93 27.47 36.53
C SER A 186 -46.32 26.75 37.82
N ASN A 187 -45.54 26.88 38.90
CA ASN A 187 -45.92 26.42 40.25
C ASN A 187 -45.35 27.39 41.32
N ALA A 188 -45.65 28.68 41.19
CA ALA A 188 -45.44 29.66 42.25
C ALA A 188 -46.60 30.65 42.27
N VAL A 189 -47.73 30.20 42.83
CA VAL A 189 -48.74 30.99 43.51
C VAL A 189 -49.12 30.23 44.78
#